data_AF-A0AAD6J704-F1
#
_entry.id   AF-A0AAD6J704-F1
#
_cell.length_a   1.000
_cell.length_b   1.000
_cell.length_c   1.000
_cell.angle_alpha   90.00
_cell.angle_beta   90.00
_cell.angle_gamma   90.00
#
_symmetry.space_group_name_H-M   'P 1'
#
loop_
_entity.id
_entity.type
_entity.pdbx_description
1 polymer ?
#
loop_
_entity_poly.entity_id
_entity_poly.type
_entity_poly.pdbx_seq_one_letter_code
_entity_poly.pdbx_strand_id
1 'polypeptide(L)'
;MGLIRSSTLMLVLLFVVFTLSSAFDMSIVSYDQTHGTKSSWRTDAEVMAMYEEWLVKHGKNYNALGEKENRFEVFKDNLMFIDQHNSENRTYTVGLNRFADLTNEEYRSMYLGTRTGHKKRLSKTSDRYAPRVDDSLPDSVDWRKEGAVAEVKDQGSCGNSLLTTKSFTQLIIFVKNINLFPVKQIFRPAPS
;
A
#
# COMPACT_ATOMS: atom_id res chain seq x y z
N MET A 1 76.89 15.93 20.57
CA MET A 1 75.69 15.06 20.74
C MET A 1 74.38 15.63 20.18
N GLY A 2 74.24 16.95 19.95
CA GLY A 2 72.97 17.56 19.49
C GLY A 2 72.61 17.30 18.01
N LEU A 3 73.58 17.30 17.09
CA LEU A 3 73.32 17.13 15.65
C LEU A 3 72.81 15.73 15.27
N ILE A 4 73.29 14.68 15.95
CA ILE A 4 72.89 13.28 15.65
C ILE A 4 71.43 13.06 16.05
N ARG A 5 70.97 13.65 17.15
CA ARG A 5 69.57 13.58 17.61
C ARG A 5 68.61 14.32 16.68
N SER A 6 69.05 15.44 16.10
CA SER A 6 68.27 16.20 15.11
C SER A 6 68.12 15.44 13.78
N SER A 7 69.16 14.73 13.35
CA SER A 7 69.14 13.91 12.14
C SER A 7 68.21 12.70 12.28
N THR A 8 68.24 12.03 13.44
CA THR A 8 67.31 10.92 13.73
C THR A 8 65.86 11.41 13.83
N LEU A 9 65.61 12.60 14.38
CA LEU A 9 64.27 13.20 14.43
C LEU A 9 63.75 13.55 13.03
N MET A 10 64.60 14.08 12.15
CA MET A 10 64.23 14.38 10.76
C MET A 10 63.96 13.11 9.96
N LEU A 11 64.75 12.05 10.16
CA LEU A 11 64.51 10.74 9.55
C LEU A 11 63.19 10.13 10.03
N VAL A 12 62.88 10.19 11.33
CA VAL A 12 61.58 9.73 11.87
C VAL A 12 60.43 10.56 11.30
N LEU A 13 60.59 11.89 11.18
CA LEU A 13 59.57 12.76 10.60
C LEU A 13 59.32 12.43 9.12
N LEU A 14 60.37 12.14 8.35
CA LEU A 14 60.28 11.72 6.95
C LEU A 14 59.59 10.34 6.80
N PHE A 15 59.88 9.40 7.70
CA PHE A 15 59.19 8.10 7.73
C PHE A 15 57.71 8.25 8.08
N VAL A 16 57.34 9.15 9.00
CA VAL A 16 55.94 9.44 9.34
C VAL A 16 55.20 10.10 8.17
N VAL A 17 55.83 11.02 7.45
CA VAL A 17 55.23 11.64 6.24
C VAL A 17 55.05 10.60 5.12
N PHE A 18 55.99 9.67 4.96
CA PHE A 18 55.89 8.60 3.96
C PHE A 18 54.77 7.60 4.30
N THR A 19 54.58 7.26 5.59
CA THR A 19 53.48 6.38 6.02
C THR A 19 52.11 7.07 6.01
N LEU A 20 52.03 8.38 6.28
CA LEU A 20 50.77 9.12 6.09
C LEU A 20 50.41 9.28 4.61
N SER A 21 51.38 9.39 3.70
CA SER A 21 51.09 9.46 2.26
C SER A 21 50.55 8.14 1.71
N SER A 22 50.92 7.00 2.30
CA SER A 22 50.33 5.69 1.98
C SER A 22 48.95 5.45 2.61
N ALA A 23 48.46 6.37 3.45
CA ALA A 23 47.16 6.23 4.12
C ALA A 23 46.01 6.98 3.41
N PHE A 24 46.28 7.65 2.28
CA PHE A 24 45.25 8.34 1.48
C PHE A 24 44.95 7.67 0.13
N ASP A 25 45.19 6.36 0.01
CA ASP A 25 44.47 5.55 -0.99
C ASP A 25 43.46 4.63 -0.30
N MET A 26 42.60 5.22 0.53
CA MET A 26 41.22 4.74 0.57
C MET A 26 40.58 5.23 -0.72
N SER A 27 40.85 4.50 -1.81
CA SER A 27 40.10 4.65 -3.04
C SER A 27 38.63 4.70 -2.65
N ILE A 28 37.96 5.77 -3.06
CA ILE A 28 36.51 5.89 -3.03
C ILE A 28 35.96 4.53 -3.44
N VAL A 29 35.26 3.87 -2.52
CA VAL A 29 34.63 2.58 -2.75
C VAL A 29 33.99 2.67 -4.13
N SER A 30 34.49 1.88 -5.06
CA SER A 30 33.77 1.60 -6.29
C SER A 30 32.49 0.92 -5.82
N TYR A 31 31.44 1.71 -5.61
CA TYR A 31 30.09 1.23 -5.31
C TYR A 31 29.44 0.56 -6.53
N ASP A 32 30.24 0.21 -7.54
CA ASP A 32 29.87 -0.86 -8.46
C ASP A 32 30.12 -2.22 -7.80
N GLN A 33 29.51 -2.40 -6.62
CA GLN A 33 29.24 -3.73 -6.09
C GLN A 33 28.15 -4.27 -7.01
N THR A 34 28.55 -5.09 -7.95
CA THR A 34 27.70 -5.85 -8.86
C THR A 34 26.57 -6.57 -8.09
N HIS A 35 25.46 -5.88 -7.89
CA HIS A 35 24.13 -6.46 -7.67
C HIS A 35 23.40 -6.59 -9.02
N GLY A 36 24.17 -6.77 -10.09
CA GLY A 36 23.67 -7.30 -11.34
C GLY A 36 23.39 -8.79 -11.22
N THR A 37 22.41 -9.17 -10.38
CA THR A 37 21.45 -10.13 -10.91
C THR A 37 20.90 -9.43 -12.14
N LYS A 38 21.28 -9.89 -13.34
CA LYS A 38 20.59 -9.51 -14.57
C LYS A 38 19.17 -10.08 -14.46
N SER A 39 18.34 -9.48 -13.61
CA SER A 39 16.91 -9.55 -13.83
C SER A 39 16.69 -8.80 -15.14
N SER A 40 15.88 -9.35 -16.03
CA SER A 40 15.46 -8.73 -17.29
C SER A 40 14.59 -7.47 -17.05
N TRP A 41 14.70 -6.87 -15.88
CA TRP A 41 13.80 -5.87 -15.32
C TRP A 41 14.38 -4.46 -15.48
N ARG A 42 13.52 -3.45 -15.26
CA ARG A 42 13.87 -2.03 -15.32
C ARG A 42 15.08 -1.69 -14.45
N THR A 43 15.85 -0.70 -14.88
CA THR A 43 16.98 -0.16 -14.13
C THR A 43 16.52 0.65 -12.92
N ASP A 44 17.35 0.75 -11.88
CA ASP A 44 17.03 1.54 -10.68
C ASP A 44 16.75 3.01 -11.01
N ALA A 45 17.42 3.59 -12.02
CA ALA A 45 17.17 4.95 -12.48
C ALA A 45 15.76 5.12 -13.08
N GLU A 46 15.30 4.15 -13.87
CA GLU A 46 13.95 4.15 -14.44
C GLU A 46 12.90 4.00 -13.34
N VAL A 47 13.10 3.06 -12.41
CA VAL A 47 12.16 2.85 -11.29
C VAL A 47 12.11 4.08 -10.38
N MET A 48 13.24 4.74 -10.16
CA MET A 48 13.31 5.99 -9.40
C MET A 48 12.53 7.12 -10.08
N ALA A 49 12.65 7.28 -11.40
CA ALA A 49 11.86 8.25 -12.15
C ALA A 49 10.35 7.98 -12.02
N MET A 50 9.93 6.71 -12.14
CA MET A 50 8.53 6.32 -11.94
C MET A 50 8.06 6.59 -10.50
N TYR A 51 8.92 6.36 -9.51
CA TYR A 51 8.60 6.61 -8.11
C TYR A 51 8.40 8.11 -7.85
N GLU A 52 9.28 8.98 -8.37
CA GLU A 52 9.14 10.42 -8.22
C GLU A 52 7.87 10.97 -8.88
N GLU A 53 7.55 10.50 -10.09
CA GLU A 53 6.27 10.84 -10.75
C GLU A 53 5.07 10.37 -9.90
N TRP A 54 5.15 9.15 -9.37
CA TRP A 54 4.12 8.58 -8.51
C TRP A 54 3.92 9.38 -7.21
N LEU A 55 5.00 9.87 -6.59
CA LEU A 55 4.94 10.72 -5.39
C LEU A 55 4.19 12.02 -5.67
N VAL A 56 4.53 12.69 -6.78
CA VAL A 56 3.88 13.93 -7.21
C VAL A 56 2.39 13.68 -7.48
N LYS A 57 2.08 12.63 -8.24
CA LYS A 57 0.70 12.27 -8.60
C LYS A 57 -0.18 12.00 -7.38
N HIS A 58 0.38 11.40 -6.33
CA HIS A 58 -0.37 11.03 -5.11
C HIS A 58 -0.19 12.03 -3.96
N GLY A 59 0.55 13.13 -4.16
CA GLY A 59 0.79 14.14 -3.13
C GLY A 59 1.53 13.60 -1.91
N LYS A 60 2.45 12.65 -2.10
CA LYS A 60 3.21 11.99 -1.04
C LYS A 60 4.49 12.76 -0.76
N ASN A 61 4.81 12.95 0.52
CA ASN A 61 6.07 13.57 0.97
C ASN A 61 6.54 12.89 2.26
N TYR A 62 7.82 12.54 2.33
CA TYR A 62 8.44 11.89 3.48
C TYR A 62 9.51 12.81 4.06
N ASN A 63 9.40 13.08 5.36
CA ASN A 63 10.30 14.02 6.05
C ASN A 63 11.26 13.30 7.00
N ALA A 64 11.02 12.02 7.31
CA ALA A 64 11.92 11.26 8.19
C ALA A 64 13.13 10.74 7.41
N LEU A 65 14.30 10.79 8.05
CA LEU A 65 15.55 10.30 7.49
C LEU A 65 15.42 8.81 7.14
N GLY A 66 15.73 8.44 5.89
CA GLY A 66 15.66 7.05 5.43
C GLY A 66 14.26 6.54 5.10
N GLU A 67 13.20 7.31 5.36
CA GLU A 67 11.83 6.88 5.06
C GLU A 67 11.58 6.85 3.56
N LYS A 68 12.07 7.84 2.81
CA LYS A 68 11.91 7.89 1.34
C LYS A 68 12.56 6.67 0.68
N GLU A 69 13.75 6.29 1.14
CA GLU A 69 14.52 5.15 0.66
C GLU A 69 13.82 3.83 1.01
N ASN A 70 13.36 3.65 2.24
CA ASN A 70 12.59 2.47 2.64
C ASN A 70 11.29 2.33 1.82
N ARG A 71 10.58 3.44 1.60
CA ARG A 71 9.35 3.47 0.79
C ARG A 71 9.62 3.20 -0.69
N PHE A 72 10.80 3.56 -1.18
CA PHE A 72 11.22 3.25 -2.53
C PHE A 72 11.45 1.75 -2.74
N GLU A 73 12.09 1.06 -1.79
CA GLU A 73 12.27 -0.40 -1.89
C GLU A 73 10.91 -1.13 -1.93
N VAL A 74 9.97 -0.72 -1.08
CA VAL A 74 8.60 -1.26 -1.09
C VAL A 74 7.89 -0.98 -2.43
N PHE A 75 8.09 0.23 -2.98
CA PHE A 75 7.55 0.59 -4.28
C PHE A 75 8.13 -0.28 -5.41
N LYS A 76 9.43 -0.55 -5.37
CA LYS A 76 10.13 -1.42 -6.33
C LYS A 76 9.59 -2.84 -6.28
N ASP A 77 9.40 -3.41 -5.08
CA ASP A 77 8.82 -4.73 -4.88
C ASP A 77 7.39 -4.81 -5.42
N ASN A 78 6.56 -3.79 -5.13
CA ASN A 78 5.18 -3.72 -5.62
C ASN A 78 5.12 -3.58 -7.14
N LEU A 79 6.03 -2.81 -7.76
CA LEU A 79 6.12 -2.68 -9.21
C LEU A 79 6.51 -4.01 -9.86
N MET A 80 7.46 -4.73 -9.27
CA MET A 80 7.85 -6.07 -9.72
C MET A 80 6.68 -7.05 -9.66
N PHE A 81 5.92 -7.03 -8.56
CA PHE A 81 4.70 -7.81 -8.44
C PHE A 81 3.67 -7.45 -9.52
N ILE A 82 3.47 -6.17 -9.80
CA ILE A 82 2.49 -5.70 -10.79
C ILE A 82 2.78 -6.25 -12.17
N ASP A 83 4.01 -6.13 -12.66
CA ASP A 83 4.31 -6.59 -14.01
C ASP A 83 4.34 -8.10 -14.09
N GLN A 84 4.82 -8.79 -13.05
CA GLN A 84 4.72 -10.25 -13.01
C GLN A 84 3.25 -10.67 -13.12
N HIS A 85 2.38 -10.09 -12.29
CA HIS A 85 0.95 -10.39 -12.29
C HIS A 85 0.29 -10.10 -13.65
N ASN A 86 0.64 -8.98 -14.28
CA ASN A 86 0.07 -8.56 -15.55
C ASN A 86 0.69 -9.27 -16.77
N SER A 87 1.87 -9.89 -16.62
CA SER A 87 2.47 -10.72 -17.66
C SER A 87 1.80 -12.10 -17.76
N GLU A 88 1.10 -12.51 -16.70
CA GLU A 88 0.35 -13.76 -16.66
C GLU A 88 -1.06 -13.57 -17.25
N ASN A 89 -1.62 -14.61 -17.86
CA ASN A 89 -2.97 -14.56 -18.45
C ASN A 89 -4.06 -14.67 -17.37
N ARG A 90 -4.25 -13.58 -16.61
CA ARG A 90 -5.21 -13.47 -15.53
C ARG A 90 -6.48 -12.74 -15.97
N THR A 91 -7.57 -12.97 -15.26
CA THR A 91 -8.87 -12.31 -15.51
C THR A 91 -8.92 -10.85 -15.07
N TYR A 92 -7.88 -10.38 -14.38
CA TYR A 92 -7.75 -9.00 -13.93
C TYR A 92 -6.29 -8.56 -13.98
N THR A 93 -6.10 -7.25 -14.00
CA THR A 93 -4.79 -6.59 -13.95
C THR A 93 -4.69 -5.75 -12.69
N VAL A 94 -3.47 -5.60 -12.20
CA VAL A 94 -3.14 -4.71 -11.08
C VAL A 94 -2.33 -3.51 -11.57
N GLY A 95 -2.25 -2.44 -10.78
CA GLY A 95 -1.52 -1.24 -11.17
C GLY A 95 -1.13 -0.39 -9.98
N LEU A 96 -0.25 0.58 -10.23
CA LEU A 96 0.24 1.51 -9.22
C LEU A 96 -0.89 2.41 -8.72
N ASN A 97 -1.30 2.18 -7.47
CA ASN A 97 -2.31 2.96 -6.77
C ASN A 97 -1.66 3.74 -5.61
N ARG A 98 -2.46 4.43 -4.79
CA ARG A 98 -1.99 5.23 -3.64
C ARG A 98 -1.23 4.43 -2.56
N PHE A 99 -1.39 3.11 -2.54
CA PHE A 99 -0.80 2.19 -1.57
C PHE A 99 0.45 1.49 -2.11
N ALA A 100 0.98 1.90 -3.26
CA ALA A 100 2.16 1.27 -3.87
C ALA A 100 3.44 1.40 -3.02
N ASP A 101 3.46 2.28 -2.01
CA ASP A 101 4.54 2.47 -1.03
C ASP A 101 4.36 1.66 0.27
N LEU A 102 3.29 0.86 0.37
CA LEU A 102 2.97 0.09 1.57
C LEU A 102 3.20 -1.40 1.33
N THR A 103 3.69 -2.06 2.38
CA THR A 103 3.66 -3.53 2.43
C THR A 103 2.22 -4.03 2.64
N ASN A 104 1.96 -5.28 2.33
CA ASN A 104 0.65 -5.88 2.57
C ASN A 104 0.31 -5.87 4.07
N GLU A 105 1.30 -6.08 4.94
CA GLU A 105 1.15 -6.06 6.39
C GLU A 105 0.77 -4.65 6.89
N GLU A 106 1.47 -3.62 6.41
CA GLU A 106 1.14 -2.22 6.71
C GLU A 106 -0.28 -1.89 6.23
N TYR A 107 -0.61 -2.23 4.98
CA TYR A 107 -1.94 -2.00 4.42
C TYR A 107 -3.03 -2.67 5.26
N ARG A 108 -2.83 -3.93 5.67
CA ARG A 108 -3.76 -4.66 6.54
C ARG A 108 -3.91 -4.00 7.89
N SER A 109 -2.82 -3.57 8.51
CA SER A 109 -2.86 -2.95 9.84
C SER A 109 -3.59 -1.59 9.86
N MET A 110 -3.45 -0.81 8.79
CA MET A 110 -4.00 0.55 8.70
C MET A 110 -5.43 0.59 8.16
N TYR A 111 -5.72 -0.24 7.14
CA TYR A 111 -6.95 -0.13 6.36
C TYR A 111 -7.94 -1.27 6.60
N LEU A 112 -7.48 -2.47 7.03
CA LEU A 112 -8.38 -3.60 7.30
C LEU A 112 -8.83 -3.60 8.77
N GLY A 113 -9.90 -2.84 9.01
CA GLY A 113 -10.57 -2.66 10.31
C GLY A 113 -11.30 -3.88 10.90
N THR A 114 -10.77 -5.09 10.76
CA THR A 114 -11.45 -6.32 11.20
C THR A 114 -11.25 -6.58 12.70
N ARG A 115 -12.28 -6.26 13.51
CA ARG A 115 -12.38 -6.77 14.89
C ARG A 115 -12.79 -8.25 14.86
N THR A 116 -11.83 -9.15 14.72
CA THR A 116 -12.01 -10.61 14.89
C THR A 116 -12.14 -10.96 16.37
N GLY A 117 -13.18 -10.48 17.04
CA GLY A 117 -13.33 -10.68 18.50
C GLY A 117 -14.75 -10.73 19.02
N HIS A 118 -15.75 -10.34 18.22
CA HIS A 118 -17.14 -10.52 18.63
C HIS A 118 -17.54 -11.96 18.33
N LYS A 119 -17.68 -12.77 19.40
CA LYS A 119 -18.45 -14.02 19.34
C LYS A 119 -19.78 -13.66 18.68
N LYS A 120 -19.99 -14.10 17.43
CA LYS A 120 -21.27 -13.92 16.74
C LYS A 120 -22.30 -14.57 17.65
N ARG A 121 -23.15 -13.76 18.30
CA ARG A 121 -24.40 -14.26 18.85
C ARG A 121 -25.16 -14.80 17.65
N LEU A 122 -25.18 -16.13 17.50
CA LEU A 122 -26.02 -16.79 16.53
C LEU A 122 -27.46 -16.41 16.90
N SER A 123 -27.99 -15.40 16.21
CA SER A 123 -29.40 -15.06 16.26
C SER A 123 -30.19 -16.28 15.82
N LYS A 124 -31.35 -16.54 16.46
CA LYS A 124 -32.32 -17.51 15.93
C LYS A 124 -32.56 -17.21 14.44
N THR A 125 -32.64 -18.27 13.64
CA THR A 125 -32.99 -18.19 12.23
C THR A 125 -34.35 -17.51 12.11
N SER A 126 -34.43 -16.48 11.27
CA SER A 126 -35.64 -15.73 10.98
C SER A 126 -35.85 -15.72 9.48
N ASP A 127 -37.04 -16.11 9.05
CA ASP A 127 -37.42 -16.11 7.63
C ASP A 127 -37.72 -14.70 7.08
N ARG A 128 -37.42 -13.65 7.85
CA ARG A 128 -37.65 -12.25 7.48
C ARG A 128 -37.01 -11.87 6.13
N TYR A 129 -35.91 -12.53 5.77
CA TYR A 129 -35.17 -12.27 4.53
C TYR A 129 -35.13 -13.48 3.59
N ALA A 130 -36.01 -14.47 3.81
CA ALA A 130 -36.07 -15.63 2.93
C ALA A 130 -36.62 -15.21 1.55
N PRO A 131 -35.96 -15.58 0.44
CA PRO A 131 -36.47 -15.33 -0.90
C PRO A 131 -37.78 -16.10 -1.10
N ARG A 132 -38.73 -15.53 -1.87
CA ARG A 132 -39.94 -16.27 -2.21
C ARG A 132 -39.70 -17.17 -3.41
N VAL A 133 -40.45 -18.27 -3.44
CA VAL A 133 -40.30 -19.34 -4.45
C VAL A 133 -40.74 -18.88 -5.85
N ASP A 134 -41.44 -17.74 -5.95
CA ASP A 134 -41.98 -17.15 -7.18
C ASP A 134 -41.32 -15.83 -7.61
N ASP A 135 -40.23 -15.40 -6.97
CA ASP A 135 -39.54 -14.17 -7.33
C ASP A 135 -38.72 -14.36 -8.64
N SER A 136 -39.19 -13.79 -9.76
CA SER A 136 -38.41 -13.71 -11.00
C SER A 136 -37.34 -12.61 -10.89
N LEU A 137 -36.09 -13.00 -10.68
CA LEU A 137 -34.97 -12.08 -10.55
C LEU A 137 -34.32 -11.81 -11.91
N PRO A 138 -33.84 -10.57 -12.16
CA PRO A 138 -33.09 -10.25 -13.37
C PRO A 138 -31.70 -10.89 -13.36
N ASP A 139 -31.15 -11.16 -14.55
CA ASP A 139 -29.81 -11.77 -14.73
C ASP A 139 -28.66 -10.91 -14.17
N SER A 140 -28.84 -9.57 -14.12
CA SER A 140 -27.87 -8.65 -13.51
C SER A 140 -28.54 -7.37 -13.02
N VAL A 141 -28.01 -6.79 -11.93
CA VAL A 141 -28.48 -5.51 -11.35
C VAL A 141 -27.27 -4.63 -11.05
N ASP A 142 -27.31 -3.37 -11.51
CA ASP A 142 -26.30 -2.34 -11.18
C ASP A 142 -26.96 -1.17 -10.44
N TRP A 143 -26.88 -1.19 -9.11
CA TRP A 143 -27.47 -0.17 -8.23
C TRP A 143 -26.92 1.24 -8.42
N ARG A 144 -25.79 1.41 -9.12
CA ARG A 144 -25.26 2.74 -9.46
C ARG A 144 -26.17 3.44 -10.46
N LYS A 145 -26.74 2.70 -11.42
CA LYS A 145 -27.67 3.25 -12.42
C LYS A 145 -28.99 3.68 -11.80
N GLU A 146 -29.38 3.02 -10.71
CA GLU A 146 -30.58 3.32 -9.94
C GLU A 146 -30.39 4.51 -8.98
N GLY A 147 -29.21 5.15 -8.95
CA GLY A 147 -28.90 6.26 -8.04
C GLY A 147 -28.75 5.85 -6.57
N ALA A 148 -28.74 4.55 -6.29
CA ALA A 148 -28.77 4.01 -4.94
C ALA A 148 -27.38 3.93 -4.29
N VAL A 149 -26.33 4.12 -5.07
CA VAL A 149 -24.92 4.10 -4.64
C VAL A 149 -24.39 5.53 -4.60
N ALA A 150 -24.02 6.00 -3.40
CA ALA A 150 -23.35 7.28 -3.22
C ALA A 150 -21.93 7.27 -3.81
N GLU A 151 -21.35 8.46 -3.99
CA GLU A 151 -19.96 8.62 -4.44
C GLU A 151 -18.96 7.82 -3.58
N VAL A 152 -17.88 7.35 -4.23
CA VAL A 152 -16.82 6.61 -3.56
C VAL A 152 -16.14 7.51 -2.53
N LYS A 153 -16.08 7.06 -1.28
CA LYS A 153 -15.46 7.79 -0.17
C LYS A 153 -14.11 7.18 0.20
N ASP A 154 -13.18 8.03 0.63
CA ASP A 154 -11.90 7.63 1.19
C ASP A 154 -12.03 7.43 2.71
N GLN A 155 -11.69 6.24 3.19
CA GLN A 155 -11.72 5.91 4.62
C GLN A 155 -10.53 6.48 5.41
N GLY A 156 -9.46 6.91 4.72
CA GLY A 156 -8.21 7.34 5.34
C GLY A 156 -7.55 6.23 6.15
N SER A 157 -6.64 6.61 7.06
CA SER A 157 -5.91 5.68 7.94
C SER A 157 -6.70 5.20 9.17
N CYS A 158 -7.95 5.65 9.32
CA CYS A 158 -8.80 5.14 10.39
C CYS A 158 -9.34 3.79 9.93
N GLY A 159 -8.91 2.69 10.55
CA GLY A 159 -9.44 1.33 10.38
C GLY A 159 -10.93 1.16 10.74
N ASN A 160 -11.75 2.18 10.52
CA ASN A 160 -13.17 2.18 10.72
C ASN A 160 -13.84 1.71 9.42
N SER A 161 -13.79 0.41 9.18
CA SER A 161 -14.64 -0.28 8.18
C SER A 161 -16.14 0.01 8.38
N LEU A 162 -16.53 0.63 9.51
CA LEU A 162 -17.85 1.20 9.81
C LEU A 162 -18.33 2.28 8.81
N LEU A 163 -17.50 2.79 7.90
CA LEU A 163 -18.00 3.63 6.80
C LEU A 163 -18.85 2.83 5.80
N THR A 164 -18.62 1.52 5.65
CA THR A 164 -19.45 0.65 4.81
C THR A 164 -20.87 0.48 5.38
N THR A 165 -21.03 0.44 6.72
CA THR A 165 -22.37 0.37 7.33
C THR A 165 -23.16 1.64 7.12
N LYS A 166 -22.52 2.82 7.09
CA LYS A 166 -23.18 4.10 6.75
C LYS A 166 -23.64 4.15 5.28
N SER A 167 -22.86 3.58 4.35
CA SER A 167 -23.26 3.49 2.94
C SER A 167 -24.43 2.51 2.76
N PHE A 168 -24.42 1.39 3.47
CA PHE A 168 -25.50 0.40 3.40
C PHE A 168 -26.82 0.90 4.01
N THR A 169 -26.79 1.64 5.13
CA THR A 169 -28.02 2.26 5.66
C THR A 169 -28.55 3.34 4.73
N GLN A 170 -27.68 4.12 4.08
CA GLN A 170 -28.11 5.10 3.07
C GLN A 170 -28.76 4.43 1.86
N LEU A 171 -28.20 3.31 1.38
CA LEU A 171 -28.79 2.47 0.33
C LEU A 171 -30.18 1.98 0.75
N ILE A 172 -30.34 1.46 1.97
CA ILE A 172 -31.64 1.00 2.48
C ILE A 172 -32.65 2.15 2.55
N ILE A 173 -32.25 3.34 3.02
CA ILE A 173 -33.14 4.51 3.09
C ILE A 173 -33.54 4.97 1.69
N PHE A 174 -32.62 4.96 0.73
CA PHE A 174 -32.87 5.31 -0.67
C PHE A 174 -33.86 4.36 -1.34
N VAL A 175 -33.64 3.04 -1.20
CA VAL A 175 -34.57 2.00 -1.69
C VAL A 175 -35.96 2.16 -1.07
N LYS A 176 -36.05 2.61 0.20
CA LYS A 176 -37.34 2.88 0.86
C LYS A 176 -38.06 4.13 0.34
N ASN A 177 -37.32 5.20 0.03
CA ASN A 177 -37.90 6.48 -0.37
C ASN A 177 -38.36 6.55 -1.83
N ILE A 178 -37.81 5.72 -2.73
CA ILE A 178 -38.13 5.76 -4.17
C ILE A 178 -39.30 4.83 -4.57
N ASN A 179 -39.91 4.05 -3.65
CA ASN A 179 -40.96 3.08 -4.00
C ASN A 179 -40.58 2.12 -5.14
N LEU A 180 -39.28 1.94 -5.44
CA LEU A 180 -38.81 1.05 -6.51
C LEU A 180 -39.12 -0.43 -6.21
N PHE A 181 -39.50 -0.76 -4.97
CA PHE A 181 -40.22 -1.97 -4.62
C PHE A 181 -41.18 -1.65 -3.47
N PRO A 182 -42.38 -2.27 -3.38
CA PRO A 182 -43.25 -2.08 -2.22
C PRO A 182 -42.50 -2.56 -0.97
N VAL A 183 -42.06 -1.61 -0.14
CA VAL A 183 -41.44 -1.81 1.18
C VAL A 183 -42.37 -2.56 2.16
N LYS A 184 -43.56 -2.98 1.73
CA LYS A 184 -44.48 -3.84 2.49
C LYS A 184 -43.94 -5.26 2.74
N GLN A 185 -42.82 -5.65 2.13
CA GLN A 185 -42.23 -6.98 2.34
C GLN A 185 -40.99 -7.00 3.25
N ILE A 186 -40.44 -5.86 3.67
CA ILE A 186 -39.19 -5.84 4.46
C ILE A 186 -39.45 -5.70 5.96
N PHE A 187 -40.58 -5.11 6.39
CA PHE A 187 -40.93 -5.02 7.81
C PHE A 187 -42.45 -5.09 8.02
N ARG A 188 -42.98 -6.27 8.37
CA ARG A 188 -44.13 -6.33 9.29
C ARG A 188 -43.59 -6.50 10.71
N PRO A 189 -44.06 -5.72 11.70
CA PRO A 189 -43.81 -6.03 13.10
C PRO A 189 -44.41 -7.40 13.41
N ALA A 190 -43.67 -8.21 14.17
CA ALA A 190 -44.16 -9.51 14.63
C ALA A 190 -45.45 -9.31 15.45
N PRO A 191 -46.49 -10.16 15.27
CA PRO A 191 -47.65 -10.11 16.16
C PRO A 191 -47.23 -10.48 17.58
N SER A 192 -47.84 -9.80 18.55
CA SER A 192 -47.72 -10.01 20.00
C SER A 192 -48.06 -11.44 20.42
#